data_AF-A0A1W1VJ20-F1
#
_entry.id   AF-A0A1W1VJ20-F1
#
_cell.length_a   1.000
_cell.length_b   1.000
_cell.length_c   1.000
_cell.angle_alpha   90.00
_cell.angle_beta   90.00
_cell.angle_gamma   90.00
#
_symmetry.space_group_name_H-M   'P 1'
#
loop_
_entity.id
_entity.type
_entity.pdbx_description
1 polymer ?
#
loop_
_entity_poly.entity_id
_entity_poly.type
_entity_poly.pdbx_seq_one_letter_code
_entity_poly.pdbx_strand_id
1 'polypeptide(L)'
;MLHHRHQTTFSGCTYHALYALSGEELLLAHVHDVSEPRFYARIHELGLMAVALYVGEPAPPAFWTRLHEGEQQFLVSIPARRLGEIQHAVALELTPGHWATVSDSRERQLLHFTWDQFLASEYAQPHRVEVIAPAVVEAYPFEDGHGLVVHALARDRPDPFPDLTL
;
A
#
# COMPACT_ATOMS: atom_id res chain seq x y z
N MET A 1 2.45 14.92 2.65
CA MET A 1 1.57 15.21 1.50
C MET A 1 1.68 14.12 0.43
N LEU A 2 0.54 13.53 0.05
CA LEU A 2 0.45 12.49 -0.98
C LEU A 2 0.60 13.03 -2.41
N HIS A 3 1.16 12.20 -3.29
CA HIS A 3 1.05 12.35 -4.74
C HIS A 3 -0.24 11.70 -5.26
N HIS A 4 -0.66 12.08 -6.47
CA HIS A 4 -1.86 11.52 -7.06
C HIS A 4 -1.78 11.42 -8.59
N ARG A 5 -2.24 10.29 -9.12
CA ARG A 5 -2.46 10.09 -10.55
C ARG A 5 -3.66 9.19 -10.74
N HIS A 6 -4.66 9.70 -11.46
CA HIS A 6 -5.82 8.93 -11.88
C HIS A 6 -5.39 7.79 -12.81
N GLN A 7 -5.78 6.55 -12.48
CA GLN A 7 -5.56 5.40 -13.35
C GLN A 7 -6.62 5.35 -14.45
N THR A 8 -6.23 5.00 -15.66
CA THR A 8 -7.14 4.85 -16.80
C THR A 8 -7.54 3.39 -17.06
N THR A 9 -6.92 2.45 -16.35
CA THR A 9 -7.13 1.01 -16.49
C THR A 9 -7.72 0.41 -15.20
N PHE A 10 -8.13 -0.86 -15.26
CA PHE A 10 -8.68 -1.59 -14.11
C PHE A 10 -7.60 -2.25 -13.23
N SER A 11 -6.33 -2.20 -13.62
CA SER A 11 -5.21 -2.84 -12.94
C SER A 11 -4.20 -1.81 -12.40
N GLY A 12 -3.31 -2.25 -11.52
CA GLY A 12 -2.17 -1.44 -11.09
C GLY A 12 -2.45 -0.47 -9.94
N CYS A 13 -3.59 -0.59 -9.26
CA CYS A 13 -3.93 0.25 -8.10
C CYS A 13 -2.82 0.26 -7.04
N THR A 14 -2.13 -0.87 -6.81
CA THR A 14 -1.04 -0.97 -5.84
C THR A 14 0.18 -0.14 -6.22
N TYR A 15 0.53 -0.08 -7.52
CA TYR A 15 1.61 0.79 -8.02
C TYR A 15 1.22 2.26 -7.95
N HIS A 16 -0.04 2.61 -8.22
CA HIS A 16 -0.53 3.97 -8.04
C HIS A 16 -0.53 4.40 -6.56
N ALA A 17 -0.93 3.51 -5.65
CA ALA A 17 -0.91 3.78 -4.21
C ALA A 17 0.54 3.93 -3.71
N LEU A 18 1.46 3.08 -4.17
CA LEU A 18 2.86 3.23 -3.81
C LEU A 18 3.48 4.52 -4.36
N TYR A 19 3.18 4.89 -5.62
CA TYR A 19 3.53 6.19 -6.18
C TYR A 19 2.98 7.36 -5.34
N ALA A 20 1.73 7.25 -4.87
CA ALA A 20 1.12 8.27 -4.04
C ALA A 20 1.89 8.49 -2.72
N LEU A 21 2.48 7.43 -2.17
CA LEU A 21 3.25 7.45 -0.92
C LEU A 21 4.71 7.88 -1.14
N SER A 22 5.37 7.39 -2.19
CA SER A 22 6.81 7.60 -2.40
C SER A 22 7.15 8.76 -3.33
N GLY A 23 6.22 9.15 -4.22
CA GLY A 23 6.49 10.09 -5.30
C GLY A 23 7.29 9.51 -6.48
N GLU A 24 7.65 8.23 -6.43
CA GLU A 24 8.51 7.58 -7.44
C GLU A 24 7.75 7.25 -8.72
N GLU A 25 7.88 8.10 -9.76
CA GLU A 25 7.12 7.95 -11.01
C GLU A 25 7.43 6.66 -11.78
N LEU A 26 8.63 6.09 -11.61
CA LEU A 26 9.05 4.85 -12.28
C LEU A 26 8.13 3.66 -11.94
N LEU A 27 7.48 3.68 -10.77
CA LEU A 27 6.50 2.68 -10.37
C LEU A 27 5.33 2.56 -11.35
N LEU A 28 4.98 3.66 -12.01
CA LEU A 28 3.84 3.70 -12.92
C LEU A 28 4.12 2.97 -14.24
N ALA A 29 5.38 2.66 -14.55
CA ALA A 29 5.73 1.79 -15.67
C ALA A 29 5.29 0.32 -15.44
N HIS A 30 4.93 -0.04 -14.20
CA HIS A 30 4.60 -1.40 -13.79
C HIS A 30 3.11 -1.63 -13.51
N VAL A 31 2.21 -0.69 -13.84
CA VAL A 31 0.75 -0.80 -13.56
C VAL A 31 0.05 -1.98 -14.25
N HIS A 32 0.70 -2.59 -15.23
CA HIS A 32 0.22 -3.80 -15.90
C HIS A 32 0.65 -5.09 -15.20
N ASP A 33 1.56 -5.01 -14.22
CA ASP A 33 1.94 -6.14 -13.40
C ASP A 33 0.84 -6.39 -12.35
N VAL A 34 0.24 -7.58 -12.43
CA VAL A 34 -0.83 -8.02 -11.53
C VAL A 34 -0.31 -8.98 -10.45
N SER A 35 0.98 -9.29 -10.46
CA SER A 35 1.60 -10.23 -9.53
C SER A 35 1.97 -9.53 -8.22
N GLU A 36 1.27 -9.87 -7.15
CA GLU A 36 1.58 -9.40 -5.80
C GLU A 36 3.04 -9.70 -5.38
N PRO A 37 3.63 -10.89 -5.64
CA PRO A 37 5.05 -11.13 -5.40
C PRO A 37 5.98 -10.17 -6.15
N ARG A 38 5.66 -9.82 -7.41
CA ARG A 38 6.48 -8.88 -8.19
C ARG A 38 6.36 -7.46 -7.63
N PHE A 39 5.18 -7.05 -7.17
CA PHE A 39 5.01 -5.79 -6.46
C PHE A 39 5.94 -5.67 -5.23
N TYR A 40 5.95 -6.69 -4.35
CA TYR A 40 6.84 -6.68 -3.18
C TYR A 40 8.32 -6.72 -3.55
N ALA A 41 8.70 -7.48 -4.58
CA ALA A 41 10.07 -7.46 -5.09
C ALA A 41 10.49 -6.04 -5.53
N ARG A 42 9.61 -5.29 -6.21
CA ARG A 42 9.87 -3.90 -6.61
C ARG A 42 9.99 -2.94 -5.43
N ILE A 43 9.14 -3.08 -4.40
CA ILE A 43 9.27 -2.30 -3.16
C ILE A 43 10.69 -2.49 -2.58
N HIS A 44 11.15 -3.74 -2.50
CA HIS A 44 12.48 -4.04 -1.97
C HIS A 44 13.62 -3.49 -2.84
N GLU A 45 13.47 -3.53 -4.18
CA GLU A 45 14.44 -2.91 -5.09
C GLU A 45 14.55 -1.40 -4.91
N LEU A 46 13.48 -0.73 -4.43
CA LEU A 46 13.49 0.68 -4.05
C LEU A 46 14.06 0.92 -2.64
N GLY A 47 14.57 -0.10 -1.97
CA GLY A 47 15.04 0.00 -0.59
C GLY A 47 13.92 0.26 0.42
N LEU A 48 12.70 -0.17 0.10
CA LEU A 48 11.52 -0.04 0.94
C LEU A 48 11.03 -1.43 1.39
N MET A 49 10.14 -1.45 2.36
CA MET A 49 9.35 -2.62 2.76
C MET A 49 7.95 -2.19 3.21
N ALA A 50 6.99 -3.10 3.06
CA ALA A 50 5.65 -2.92 3.61
C ALA A 50 5.50 -3.70 4.92
N VAL A 51 5.16 -2.99 5.99
CA VAL A 51 4.94 -3.58 7.32
C VAL A 51 3.45 -3.58 7.61
N ALA A 52 2.86 -4.76 7.74
CA ALA A 52 1.44 -4.89 8.05
C ALA A 52 1.16 -4.54 9.51
N LEU A 53 0.33 -3.51 9.72
CA LEU A 53 -0.21 -3.16 11.02
C LEU A 53 -1.54 -3.88 11.32
N TYR A 54 -2.26 -4.25 10.26
CA TYR A 54 -3.56 -4.90 10.34
C TYR A 54 -3.83 -5.76 9.10
N VAL A 55 -4.36 -6.96 9.31
CA VAL A 55 -4.80 -7.89 8.25
C VAL A 55 -6.02 -8.67 8.75
N GLY A 56 -7.09 -8.75 7.94
CA GLY A 56 -8.24 -9.62 8.19
C GLY A 56 -9.58 -9.02 7.78
N GLU A 57 -10.57 -9.13 8.67
CA GLU A 57 -11.87 -8.48 8.54
C GLU A 57 -11.73 -6.96 8.37
N PRO A 58 -12.74 -6.22 7.90
CA PRO A 58 -12.67 -4.77 7.81
C PRO A 58 -12.28 -4.13 9.15
N ALA A 59 -11.26 -3.26 9.13
CA ALA A 59 -10.70 -2.68 10.34
C ALA A 59 -11.79 -1.94 11.14
N PRO A 60 -11.95 -2.21 12.45
CA PRO A 60 -12.96 -1.55 13.26
C PRO A 60 -12.58 -0.08 13.49
N PRO A 61 -13.52 0.84 13.75
CA PRO A 61 -13.22 2.25 14.04
C PRO A 61 -12.17 2.45 15.16
N ALA A 62 -12.19 1.58 16.17
CA ALA A 62 -11.24 1.59 17.28
C ALA A 62 -9.79 1.25 16.88
N PHE A 63 -9.55 0.71 15.67
CA PHE A 63 -8.20 0.60 15.11
C PHE A 63 -7.60 1.98 14.89
N TRP A 64 -8.34 2.87 14.21
CA TRP A 64 -7.87 4.22 13.88
C TRP A 64 -7.67 5.10 15.11
N THR A 65 -8.50 4.93 16.15
CA THR A 65 -8.38 5.67 17.41
C THR A 65 -7.13 5.31 18.21
N ARG A 66 -6.52 4.14 17.97
CA ARG A 66 -5.29 3.71 18.65
C ARG A 66 -4.02 4.29 18.04
N LEU A 67 -4.11 4.94 16.88
CA LEU A 67 -2.99 5.63 16.27
C LEU A 67 -2.69 6.90 17.08
N HIS A 68 -1.42 7.08 17.45
CA HIS A 68 -0.95 8.27 18.20
C HIS A 68 -0.85 9.51 17.31
N GLU A 69 -0.75 10.68 17.95
CA GLU A 69 -0.64 11.99 17.29
C GLU A 69 0.56 12.05 16.32
N GLY A 70 0.33 12.61 15.13
CA GLY A 70 1.32 12.78 14.05
C GLY A 70 0.73 12.48 12.66
N GLU A 71 1.28 13.13 11.62
CA GLU A 71 0.95 12.79 10.23
C GLU A 71 1.48 11.38 9.91
N GLN A 72 0.60 10.48 9.50
CA GLN A 72 0.95 9.08 9.20
C GLN A 72 0.43 8.69 7.83
N GLN A 73 1.26 7.99 7.06
CA GLN A 73 0.92 7.53 5.72
C GLN A 73 0.81 6.01 5.68
N PHE A 74 -0.23 5.52 5.01
CA PHE A 74 -0.56 4.10 4.94
C PHE A 74 -0.85 3.66 3.52
N LEU A 75 -0.41 2.46 3.19
CA LEU A 75 -0.95 1.66 2.10
C LEU A 75 -2.10 0.84 2.66
N VAL A 76 -3.30 0.97 2.09
CA VAL A 76 -4.46 0.19 2.53
C VAL A 76 -5.09 -0.58 1.40
N SER A 77 -5.63 -1.75 1.72
CA SER A 77 -6.47 -2.53 0.80
C SER A 77 -7.92 -2.48 1.24
N ILE A 78 -8.79 -2.00 0.35
CA ILE A 78 -10.24 -1.93 0.53
C ILE A 78 -10.95 -2.81 -0.51
N PRO A 79 -12.20 -3.22 -0.30
CA PRO A 79 -12.96 -3.91 -1.34
C PRO A 79 -13.10 -3.07 -2.63
N ALA A 80 -12.92 -3.69 -3.79
CA ALA A 80 -13.20 -3.02 -5.05
C ALA A 80 -14.71 -2.85 -5.24
N ARG A 81 -15.17 -1.61 -5.47
CA ARG A 81 -16.60 -1.24 -5.61
C ARG A 81 -17.40 -2.12 -6.59
N ARG A 82 -16.76 -2.63 -7.64
CA ARG A 82 -17.42 -3.40 -8.73
C ARG A 82 -17.19 -4.90 -8.66
N LEU A 83 -16.20 -5.35 -7.91
CA LEU A 83 -15.76 -6.75 -7.86
C LEU A 83 -15.42 -7.04 -6.40
N GLY A 84 -16.44 -7.33 -5.58
CA GLY A 84 -16.32 -7.38 -4.12
C GLY A 84 -15.32 -8.41 -3.58
N GLU A 85 -14.91 -9.39 -4.39
CA GLU A 85 -13.87 -10.36 -4.06
C GLU A 85 -12.44 -9.85 -4.34
N ILE A 86 -12.32 -8.73 -5.05
CA ILE A 86 -11.04 -8.13 -5.44
C ILE A 86 -10.72 -6.98 -4.49
N GLN A 87 -9.49 -6.95 -4.00
CA GLN A 87 -8.97 -5.85 -3.19
C GLN A 87 -8.45 -4.73 -4.10
N HIS A 88 -8.66 -3.48 -3.67
CA HIS A 88 -8.21 -2.27 -4.33
C HIS A 88 -7.28 -1.52 -3.37
N ALA A 89 -6.09 -1.21 -3.84
CA ALA A 89 -5.08 -0.51 -3.05
C ALA A 89 -5.24 1.01 -3.13
N VAL A 90 -5.08 1.68 -2.00
CA VAL A 90 -5.25 3.12 -1.82
C VAL A 90 -4.15 3.64 -0.89
N ALA A 91 -3.68 4.86 -1.12
CA ALA A 91 -2.80 5.54 -0.17
C ALA A 91 -3.62 6.49 0.73
N LEU A 92 -3.35 6.44 2.03
CA LEU A 92 -3.93 7.32 3.03
C LEU A 92 -2.85 8.16 3.69
N GLU A 93 -3.18 9.40 3.98
CA GLU A 93 -2.43 10.29 4.87
C GLU A 93 -3.40 10.78 5.93
N LEU A 94 -3.11 10.42 7.18
CA LEU A 94 -3.95 10.72 8.33
C LEU A 94 -3.24 11.73 9.22
N THR A 95 -3.99 12.72 9.65
CA THR A 95 -3.70 13.45 10.88
C THR A 95 -4.77 13.03 11.89
N PRO A 96 -4.50 12.03 12.77
CA PRO A 96 -5.51 11.45 13.65
C PRO A 96 -6.26 12.50 14.47
N GLY A 97 -7.59 12.40 14.49
CA GLY A 97 -8.46 13.36 15.17
C GLY A 97 -8.70 14.67 14.41
N HIS A 98 -8.04 14.90 13.27
CA HIS A 98 -8.17 16.12 12.47
C HIS A 98 -8.75 15.85 11.08
N TRP A 99 -7.96 15.26 10.18
CA TRP A 99 -8.33 15.08 8.77
C TRP A 99 -7.67 13.84 8.17
N ALA A 100 -8.25 13.37 7.08
CA ALA A 100 -7.69 12.31 6.24
C ALA A 100 -7.62 12.78 4.78
N THR A 101 -6.50 12.54 4.13
CA THR A 101 -6.33 12.71 2.69
C THR A 101 -6.14 11.34 2.05
N VAL A 102 -6.86 11.09 0.96
CA VAL A 102 -6.91 9.80 0.29
C VAL A 102 -6.49 9.96 -1.16
N SER A 103 -5.49 9.19 -1.57
CA SER A 103 -5.12 9.01 -2.97
C SER A 103 -5.66 7.66 -3.45
N ASP A 104 -6.88 7.69 -3.97
CA ASP A 104 -7.53 6.58 -4.65
C ASP A 104 -7.42 6.79 -6.16
N SER A 105 -6.66 5.93 -6.83
CA SER A 105 -6.39 6.07 -8.27
C SER A 105 -7.64 6.02 -9.15
N ARG A 106 -8.78 5.53 -8.64
CA ARG A 106 -10.07 5.56 -9.33
C ARG A 106 -10.64 6.97 -9.46
N GLU A 107 -10.22 7.86 -8.57
CA GLU A 107 -10.70 9.23 -8.49
C GLU A 107 -9.79 10.16 -9.28
N ARG A 108 -10.34 11.28 -9.77
CA ARG A 108 -9.60 12.22 -10.61
C ARG A 108 -8.63 13.11 -9.83
N GLN A 109 -8.86 13.21 -8.52
CA GLN A 109 -8.15 14.10 -7.61
C GLN A 109 -8.08 13.46 -6.23
N LEU A 110 -7.21 14.01 -5.37
CA LEU A 110 -7.19 13.67 -3.95
C LEU A 110 -8.56 13.91 -3.32
N LEU A 111 -8.95 13.00 -2.44
CA LEU A 111 -10.12 13.18 -1.59
C LEU A 111 -9.67 13.67 -0.21
N HIS A 112 -10.44 14.58 0.37
CA HIS A 112 -10.17 15.14 1.69
C HIS A 112 -11.41 14.97 2.57
N PHE A 113 -11.19 14.48 3.77
CA PHE A 113 -12.25 14.19 4.74
C PHE A 113 -11.92 14.86 6.07
N THR A 114 -12.96 15.35 6.76
CA THR A 114 -12.86 15.51 8.22
C THR A 114 -12.70 14.13 8.86
N TRP A 115 -12.22 14.09 10.10
CA TRP A 115 -12.02 12.82 10.80
C TRP A 115 -13.31 11.96 10.87
N ASP A 116 -14.44 12.57 11.22
CA ASP A 116 -15.72 11.86 11.30
C ASP A 116 -16.20 11.35 9.93
N GLN A 117 -15.98 12.13 8.87
CA GLN A 117 -16.30 11.70 7.50
C GLN A 117 -15.43 10.53 7.06
N PHE A 118 -14.15 10.54 7.43
CA PHE A 118 -13.23 9.43 7.16
C PHE A 118 -13.71 8.16 7.86
N LEU A 119 -13.99 8.21 9.16
CA LEU A 119 -14.45 7.05 9.95
C LEU A 119 -15.75 6.44 9.40
N ALA A 120 -16.61 7.25 8.77
CA ALA A 120 -17.84 6.81 8.14
C ALA A 120 -17.66 6.28 6.69
N SER A 121 -16.48 6.44 6.10
CA SER A 121 -16.20 6.10 4.70
C SER A 121 -15.74 4.65 4.49
N GLU A 122 -15.74 4.18 3.24
CA GLU A 122 -15.14 2.88 2.86
C GLU A 122 -13.64 2.81 3.16
N TYR A 123 -12.95 3.96 3.17
CA TYR A 123 -11.50 4.05 3.40
C TYR A 123 -11.11 3.78 4.85
N ALA A 124 -12.05 3.90 5.79
CA ALA A 124 -11.85 3.52 7.19
C ALA A 124 -12.20 2.05 7.48
N GLN A 125 -12.55 1.27 6.47
CA GLN A 125 -12.89 -0.16 6.60
C GLN A 125 -11.98 -1.07 5.75
N PRO A 126 -10.64 -0.93 5.80
CA PRO A 126 -9.74 -1.74 5.01
C PRO A 126 -9.61 -3.16 5.58
N HIS A 127 -9.34 -4.12 4.70
CA HIS A 127 -8.95 -5.48 5.06
C HIS A 127 -7.46 -5.59 5.42
N ARG A 128 -6.66 -4.63 4.96
CA ARG A 128 -5.22 -4.58 5.20
C ARG A 128 -4.75 -3.15 5.35
N VAL A 129 -3.91 -2.90 6.36
CA VAL A 129 -3.25 -1.61 6.60
C VAL A 129 -1.76 -1.87 6.76
N GLU A 130 -0.98 -1.21 5.93
CA GLU A 130 0.47 -1.33 5.87
C GLU A 130 1.13 0.05 5.97
N VAL A 131 2.31 0.10 6.58
CA VAL A 131 3.21 1.25 6.51
C VAL A 131 4.34 0.91 5.55
N ILE A 132 4.69 1.87 4.69
CA ILE A 132 5.87 1.76 3.85
C ILE A 132 7.04 2.37 4.60
N ALA A 133 8.06 1.56 4.89
CA ALA A 133 9.24 1.96 5.64
C ALA A 133 10.51 1.67 4.84
N PRO A 134 11.62 2.39 5.11
CA PRO A 134 12.92 2.03 4.57
C PRO A 134 13.31 0.61 4.98
N ALA A 135 13.75 -0.21 4.03
CA ALA A 135 14.32 -1.53 4.28
C ALA A 135 15.78 -1.44 4.75
N VAL A 136 16.01 -0.69 5.83
CA VAL A 136 17.32 -0.57 6.48
C VAL A 136 17.40 -1.67 7.53
N VAL A 137 18.09 -2.77 7.21
CA VAL A 137 18.19 -3.95 8.09
C VAL A 137 18.79 -3.59 9.45
N GLU A 138 19.67 -2.59 9.49
CA GLU A 138 20.30 -2.08 10.71
C GLU A 138 19.32 -1.35 11.65
N ALA A 139 18.17 -0.88 11.12
CA ALA A 139 17.14 -0.23 11.93
C ALA A 139 16.27 -1.23 12.71
N TYR A 140 16.37 -2.53 12.40
CA TYR A 140 15.54 -3.59 12.98
C TYR A 140 16.40 -4.76 13.51
N PRO A 141 17.31 -4.53 14.48
CA PRO A 141 18.31 -5.51 14.91
C PRO A 141 17.75 -6.77 15.60
N PHE A 142 16.45 -6.77 15.93
CA PHE A 142 15.76 -7.89 16.59
C PHE A 142 14.86 -8.69 15.66
N GLU A 143 14.57 -8.15 14.48
CA GLU A 143 13.87 -8.84 13.41
C GLU A 143 14.99 -9.41 12.52
N ASP A 144 14.94 -10.69 12.14
CA ASP A 144 15.95 -11.30 11.26
C ASP A 144 15.84 -10.75 9.82
N GLY A 145 16.00 -9.42 9.68
CA GLY A 145 15.88 -8.69 8.43
C GLY A 145 16.94 -9.12 7.43
N HIS A 146 18.10 -9.59 7.91
CA HIS A 146 19.11 -10.21 7.08
C HIS A 146 18.62 -11.54 6.47
N GLY A 147 17.98 -12.42 7.25
CA GLY A 147 17.41 -13.67 6.77
C GLY A 147 16.28 -13.48 5.75
N LEU A 148 15.37 -12.54 6.00
CA LEU A 148 14.25 -12.24 5.09
C LEU A 148 14.70 -11.60 3.77
N VAL A 149 15.64 -10.65 3.83
CA VAL A 149 16.19 -10.01 2.62
C VAL A 149 17.03 -10.99 1.81
N VAL A 150 17.84 -11.84 2.45
CA VAL A 150 18.59 -12.90 1.75
C VAL A 150 17.66 -13.93 1.12
N HIS A 151 16.53 -14.28 1.76
CA HIS A 151 15.53 -15.17 1.17
C HIS A 151 14.82 -14.55 -0.04
N ALA A 152 14.46 -13.27 0.04
CA ALA A 152 13.80 -12.54 -1.04
C ALA A 152 14.74 -12.25 -2.23
N LEU A 153 16.02 -12.00 -1.95
CA LEU A 153 17.05 -11.72 -2.96
C LEU A 153 17.79 -12.96 -3.47
N ALA A 154 17.40 -14.18 -3.04
CA ALA A 154 17.96 -15.42 -3.57
C ALA A 154 17.52 -15.60 -5.04
N ARG A 155 18.24 -14.92 -5.93
CA ARG A 155 18.04 -14.81 -7.39
C ARG A 155 18.17 -16.13 -8.17
N ASP A 156 18.37 -17.26 -7.49
CA ASP A 156 18.59 -18.57 -8.13
C ASP A 156 17.37 -19.51 -8.06
N ARG A 157 16.20 -19.03 -7.61
CA ARG A 157 14.98 -19.81 -7.82
C ARG A 157 14.48 -19.58 -9.25
N PRO A 158 14.40 -20.63 -10.09
CA PRO A 158 13.81 -20.49 -11.41
C PRO A 158 12.40 -19.92 -11.26
N ASP A 159 12.03 -18.99 -12.15
CA ASP A 159 10.67 -18.46 -12.24
C ASP A 159 9.71 -19.65 -12.21
N PRO A 160 8.81 -19.76 -11.20
CA PRO A 160 7.89 -20.87 -11.10
C PRO A 160 6.88 -20.90 -12.26
N PHE A 161 6.81 -19.84 -13.07
CA PHE A 161 5.91 -19.72 -14.21
C PHE A 161 6.66 -19.24 -15.47
N PRO A 162 7.64 -20.02 -15.98
CA PRO A 162 8.47 -19.62 -17.12
C PRO A 162 7.67 -19.55 -18.44
N ASP A 163 6.49 -20.16 -18.48
CA ASP A 163 5.66 -20.30 -19.68
C ASP A 163 4.64 -19.15 -19.87
N LEU A 164 4.55 -18.23 -18.91
CA LEU A 164 3.79 -16.99 -19.11
C LEU A 164 4.64 -16.02 -19.95
N THR A 165 4.62 -16.27 -21.26
CA THR A 165 5.24 -15.41 -22.28
C THR A 165 4.40 -14.15 -22.47
N LEU A 166 5.08 -12.99 -22.43
CA LEU A 166 4.55 -11.62 -22.54
C LEU A 166 3.84 -11.34 -23.87
#